data_AF-A0A945QEN3-F1
#
_entry.id   AF-A0A945QEN3-F1
#
_cell.length_a   1.000
_cell.length_b   1.000
_cell.length_c   1.000
_cell.angle_alpha   90.00
_cell.angle_beta   90.00
_cell.angle_gamma   90.00
#
_symmetry.space_group_name_H-M   'P 1'
#
loop_
_entity.id
_entity.type
_entity.pdbx_description
1 polymer ?
#
loop_
_entity_poly.entity_id
_entity_poly.type
_entity_poly.pdbx_seq_one_letter_code
_entity_poly.pdbx_strand_id
1 'polypeptide(L)' 'MRDIPEELKATSVMWMEIDEASAKLHQGGPKDDEDDYSLPVWAGVLSIRTMIGKPEPCSRLPEGVNEPDYLGH' A
#
# COMPACT_ATOMS: atom_id res chain seq x y z
N MET A 1 -16.86 20.72 -15.69
CA MET A 1 -16.11 20.62 -14.43
C MET A 1 -16.63 21.73 -13.54
N ARG A 2 -17.29 21.41 -12.43
CA ARG A 2 -17.84 22.43 -11.51
C ARG A 2 -16.68 23.13 -10.78
N ASP A 3 -16.90 24.38 -10.43
CA ASP A 3 -15.92 25.38 -10.03
C ASP A 3 -14.98 24.95 -8.88
N ILE A 4 -13.69 24.85 -9.23
CA ILE A 4 -12.50 24.65 -8.39
C ILE A 4 -12.48 25.44 -7.06
N PRO A 5 -12.95 26.72 -7.01
CA PRO A 5 -12.97 27.51 -5.78
C PRO A 5 -13.81 26.93 -4.63
N GLU A 6 -14.89 26.21 -4.90
CA GLU A 6 -15.71 25.60 -3.83
C GLU A 6 -15.01 24.36 -3.25
N GLU A 7 -14.45 23.51 -4.12
CA GLU A 7 -13.64 22.34 -3.74
C GLU A 7 -12.43 22.73 -2.87
N LEU A 8 -11.77 23.86 -3.21
CA LEU A 8 -10.65 24.40 -2.44
C LEU A 8 -11.07 24.91 -1.05
N LYS A 9 -12.25 25.54 -0.93
CA LYS A 9 -12.77 25.99 0.37
C LYS A 9 -13.17 24.82 1.28
N ALA A 10 -13.59 23.71 0.70
CA ALA A 10 -14.01 22.51 1.43
C ALA A 10 -12.83 21.62 1.89
N THR A 11 -11.63 21.82 1.34
CA THR A 11 -10.46 20.97 1.59
C THR A 11 -9.41 21.70 2.42
N SER A 12 -9.09 21.17 3.60
CA SER A 12 -7.94 21.66 4.40
C SER A 12 -6.70 20.82 4.12
N VAL A 13 -5.54 21.47 4.02
CA VAL A 13 -4.23 20.83 3.85
C VAL A 13 -3.38 21.11 5.08
N MET A 14 -2.82 20.06 5.68
CA MET A 14 -1.86 20.15 6.77
C MET A 14 -0.52 19.58 6.31
N TRP A 15 0.57 20.17 6.79
CA TRP A 15 1.92 19.72 6.50
C TRP A 15 2.79 19.84 7.75
N MET A 16 3.85 19.03 7.80
CA MET A 16 4.84 18.99 8.87
C MET A 16 6.19 18.63 8.26
N GLU A 17 7.26 19.27 8.71
CA GLU A 17 8.63 18.87 8.39
C GLU A 17 9.05 17.70 9.29
N ILE A 18 9.73 16.71 8.71
CA ILE A 18 10.28 15.59 9.46
C ILE A 18 11.73 15.93 9.81
N ASP A 19 11.94 16.53 10.99
CA ASP A 19 13.29 16.86 11.49
C ASP A 19 14.07 15.61 11.93
N GLU A 20 13.37 14.63 12.52
CA GLU A 20 13.94 13.37 12.99
C GLU A 20 12.93 12.23 12.80
N ALA A 21 13.43 11.06 12.37
CA ALA A 21 12.67 9.84 12.29
C ALA A 21 13.53 8.63 12.68
N SER A 22 12.89 7.63 13.29
CA SER A 22 13.50 6.31 13.54
C SER A 22 12.60 5.21 13.01
N ALA A 23 13.22 4.13 12.53
CA ALA A 23 12.51 2.96 12.02
C ALA A 23 13.21 1.68 12.50
N LYS A 24 12.44 0.60 12.65
CA LYS A 24 12.96 -0.72 12.97
C LYS A 24 12.56 -1.71 11.90
N LEU A 25 13.55 -2.44 11.39
CA LEU A 25 13.35 -3.52 10.43
C LEU A 25 13.52 -4.86 11.13
N HIS A 26 12.63 -5.80 10.84
CA HIS A 26 12.84 -7.21 11.13
C HIS A 26 12.62 -8.01 9.85
N GLN A 27 13.66 -8.72 9.42
CA GLN A 27 13.62 -9.64 8.29
C GLN A 27 14.33 -10.91 8.75
N GLY A 28 13.62 -12.02 8.79
CA GLY A 28 14.12 -13.28 9.30
C GLY A 28 13.00 -14.28 9.55
N GLY A 29 13.38 -15.55 9.69
CA GLY A 29 12.47 -16.60 10.14
C GLY A 29 12.32 -16.66 11.66
N PRO A 30 11.49 -17.59 12.16
CA PRO A 30 11.43 -17.93 13.58
C PRO A 30 12.83 -18.22 14.14
N LYS A 31 13.06 -17.76 15.37
CA LYS A 31 14.28 -18.01 16.14
C LYS A 31 13.83 -18.66 17.45
N ASP A 32 13.95 -19.97 17.51
CA ASP A 32 13.48 -20.79 18.62
C ASP A 32 14.68 -21.33 19.43
N ASP A 33 14.40 -21.88 20.60
CA ASP A 33 15.43 -22.49 21.46
C ASP A 33 15.85 -23.88 20.93
N GLU A 34 17.04 -24.37 21.31
CA GLU A 34 17.60 -25.62 20.75
C GLU A 34 16.68 -26.84 20.93
N ASP A 35 16.01 -26.95 22.08
CA ASP A 35 15.11 -28.06 22.39
C ASP A 35 13.85 -28.08 21.50
N ASP A 36 13.39 -26.90 21.04
CA ASP A 36 12.16 -26.74 20.25
C ASP A 36 12.31 -27.26 18.82
N TYR A 37 13.53 -27.27 18.28
CA TYR A 37 13.81 -27.81 16.95
C TYR A 37 13.54 -29.32 16.83
N SER A 38 13.40 -30.02 17.95
CA SER A 38 13.06 -31.45 17.98
C SER A 38 11.55 -31.72 17.88
N LEU A 39 10.72 -30.70 18.10
CA LEU A 39 9.26 -30.84 18.11
C LEU A 39 8.73 -30.98 16.68
N PRO A 40 7.78 -31.90 16.41
CA PRO A 40 7.19 -32.09 15.09
C PRO A 40 6.10 -31.03 14.81
N VAL A 41 6.47 -29.75 14.85
CA VAL A 41 5.59 -28.60 14.64
C VAL A 41 6.04 -27.78 13.43
N TRP A 42 5.11 -27.09 12.79
CA TRP A 42 5.42 -26.22 11.65
C TRP A 42 5.90 -24.84 12.13
N ALA A 43 6.98 -24.35 11.54
CA ALA A 43 7.50 -23.00 11.72
C ALA A 43 7.92 -22.42 10.36
N GLY A 44 7.60 -21.15 10.12
CA GLY A 44 7.90 -20.49 8.84
C GLY A 44 7.48 -19.04 8.80
N VAL A 45 7.68 -18.40 7.65
CA VAL A 45 7.29 -17.01 7.39
C VAL A 45 6.21 -17.00 6.31
N LEU A 46 5.04 -16.43 6.64
CA LEU A 46 4.04 -16.10 5.63
C LEU A 46 4.33 -14.71 5.06
N SER A 47 4.72 -14.65 3.79
CA SER A 47 5.01 -13.38 3.12
C SER A 47 3.72 -12.62 2.81
N ILE A 48 3.66 -11.36 3.26
CA ILE A 48 2.57 -10.43 2.94
C ILE A 48 3.15 -9.32 2.05
N ARG A 49 2.48 -9.02 0.94
CA ARG A 49 2.89 -8.00 -0.01
C ARG A 49 1.70 -7.13 -0.37
N THR A 50 1.92 -5.83 -0.48
CA THR A 50 0.99 -4.91 -1.12
C THR A 50 1.31 -4.89 -2.62
N MET A 51 0.29 -5.05 -3.46
CA MET A 51 0.42 -4.99 -4.92
C MET A 51 -0.64 -4.04 -5.50
N ILE A 52 -0.30 -3.36 -6.57
CA ILE A 52 -1.25 -2.59 -7.37
C ILE A 52 -1.94 -3.55 -8.33
N GLY A 53 -3.27 -3.53 -8.35
CA GLY A 53 -4.09 -4.36 -9.24
C GLY A 53 -4.24 -3.74 -10.63
N LYS A 54 -4.81 -4.51 -11.57
CA LYS A 54 -5.17 -3.96 -12.88
C LYS A 54 -6.27 -2.89 -12.71
N PRO A 55 -6.22 -1.78 -13.46
CA PRO A 55 -7.30 -0.81 -13.47
C PRO A 55 -8.62 -1.44 -13.90
N GLU A 56 -9.66 -1.22 -13.11
CA GLU A 56 -11.01 -1.65 -13.43
C GLU A 56 -11.83 -0.42 -13.85
N PRO A 57 -12.27 -0.32 -15.12
CA PRO A 57 -12.99 0.85 -15.59
C PRO A 57 -14.35 0.96 -14.90
N CYS A 58 -14.75 2.19 -14.58
CA CYS A 58 -16.06 2.48 -14.03
C CYS A 58 -17.16 2.04 -15.01
N SER A 59 -18.24 1.44 -14.52
CA SER A 59 -19.39 1.03 -15.35
C SER A 59 -20.09 2.19 -16.07
N ARG A 60 -19.84 3.42 -15.64
CA ARG A 60 -20.37 4.65 -16.25
C ARG A 60 -19.33 5.38 -17.12
N LEU A 61 -18.20 4.75 -17.41
CA LEU A 61 -17.17 5.33 -18.26
C LEU A 61 -17.77 5.53 -19.67
N PRO A 62 -17.71 6.75 -20.24
CA PRO A 62 -18.19 6.99 -21.59
C PRO A 62 -17.43 6.16 -22.63
N GLU A 63 -18.12 5.76 -23.71
CA GLU A 63 -17.48 5.05 -24.82
C GLU A 63 -16.36 5.89 -25.46
N GLY A 64 -15.28 5.21 -25.87
CA GLY A 64 -14.12 5.84 -26.51
C GLY A 64 -13.13 6.52 -25.58
N VAL A 65 -13.37 6.53 -24.26
CA VAL A 65 -12.39 6.98 -23.27
C VAL A 65 -11.42 5.84 -22.97
N ASN A 66 -10.17 6.01 -23.38
CA ASN A 66 -9.11 5.04 -23.12
C ASN A 66 -8.51 5.21 -21.72
N GLU A 67 -7.92 4.12 -21.23
CA GLU A 67 -7.12 4.14 -20.01
C GLU A 67 -5.92 5.10 -20.17
N PRO A 68 -5.63 5.97 -19.18
CA PRO A 68 -4.44 6.81 -19.20
C PRO A 68 -3.14 6.00 -19.17
N ASP A 69 -2.15 6.43 -19.96
CA ASP A 69 -0.87 5.74 -20.13
C ASP A 69 -0.07 5.53 -18.82
N TYR A 70 -0.32 6.36 -17.80
CA TYR A 70 0.39 6.28 -16.50
C TYR A 70 -0.17 5.20 -15.56
N LEU A 71 -1.27 4.52 -15.89
CA LEU A 71 -1.86 3.46 -15.06
C LEU A 71 -1.22 2.08 -15.28
N GLY A 72 -0.47 1.89 -16.36
CA GLY A 72 0.09 0.59 -16.77
C GLY A 72 1.48 0.23 -16.23
N HIS A 73 1.88 0.76 -15.07
CA HIS A 73 3.18 0.47 -14.42
C HIS A 73 3.12 -0.65 -13.39
#